data_AF-A0A0F2SMI1-F1
#
_entry.id   AF-A0A0F2SMI1-F1
#
_cell.length_a   1.000
_cell.length_b   1.000
_cell.length_c   1.000
_cell.angle_alpha   90.00
_cell.angle_beta   90.00
_cell.angle_gamma   90.00
#
_symmetry.space_group_name_H-M   'P 1'
#
loop_
_entity.id
_entity.type
_entity.pdbx_description
1 polymer ?
#
loop_
_entity_poly.entity_id
_entity_poly.type
_entity_poly.pdbx_seq_one_letter_code
_entity_poly.pdbx_strand_id
1 'polypeptide(L)'
;MIKLYCKGNHHPVDGLCAECRDLLNYASKRLTHCKFGELKPTCGKCTVHCYKPEMQQRIIEVMRYAGPRMLLNHPIIAIRHLIDGFKKSYHDSERK
;
A
#
# COMPACT_ATOMS: atom_id res chain seq x y z
N MET A 1 -1.99 -5.55 3.55
CA MET A 1 -3.04 -4.95 2.68
C MET A 1 -3.68 -5.98 1.76
N ILE A 2 -2.95 -6.63 0.85
CA ILE A 2 -3.51 -7.62 -0.09
C ILE A 2 -4.22 -8.78 0.62
N LYS A 3 -3.66 -9.32 1.71
CA LYS A 3 -4.31 -10.37 2.52
C LYS A 3 -5.66 -9.94 3.12
N LEU A 4 -5.76 -8.70 3.57
CA LEU A 4 -7.00 -8.14 4.13
C LEU A 4 -8.07 -8.00 3.04
N TYR A 5 -7.69 -7.47 1.87
CA TYR A 5 -8.56 -7.38 0.71
C TYR A 5 -9.05 -8.76 0.25
N CYS A 6 -8.12 -9.72 0.12
CA CYS A 6 -8.43 -11.08 -0.31
C CYS A 6 -9.44 -11.75 0.63
N LYS A 7 -9.21 -11.67 1.94
CA LYS A 7 -10.14 -12.20 2.95
C LYS A 7 -11.54 -11.62 2.85
N GLY A 8 -11.64 -10.30 2.67
CA GLY A 8 -12.93 -9.61 2.69
C GLY A 8 -13.70 -9.58 1.37
N ASN A 9 -13.05 -9.86 0.23
CA ASN A 9 -13.70 -9.84 -1.08
C ASN A 9 -13.78 -11.22 -1.74
N HIS A 10 -12.76 -12.08 -1.53
CA HIS A 10 -12.64 -13.36 -2.23
C HIS A 10 -12.85 -14.58 -1.33
N HIS A 11 -12.97 -14.39 -0.01
CA HIS A 11 -13.23 -15.46 0.97
C HIS A 11 -12.37 -16.73 0.76
N PRO A 12 -11.03 -16.60 0.68
CA PRO A 12 -10.14 -17.74 0.48
C PRO A 12 -10.23 -18.70 1.68
N VAL A 13 -10.21 -20.00 1.37
CA VAL A 13 -10.24 -21.08 2.39
C VAL A 13 -8.95 -21.07 3.22
N ASP A 14 -7.80 -20.88 2.59
CA ASP A 14 -6.51 -20.70 3.27
C ASP A 14 -5.59 -19.73 2.51
N GLY A 15 -4.87 -18.89 3.26
CA GLY A 15 -3.89 -17.95 2.72
C GLY A 15 -4.46 -16.87 1.79
N LEU A 16 -3.84 -16.73 0.62
CA LEU A 16 -4.25 -15.85 -0.48
C LEU A 16 -4.81 -16.70 -1.61
N CYS A 17 -5.88 -16.24 -2.27
CA CYS A 17 -6.29 -16.82 -3.55
C CYS A 17 -5.21 -16.59 -4.63
N ALA A 18 -5.27 -17.36 -5.72
CA ALA A 18 -4.30 -17.30 -6.81
C ALA A 18 -4.10 -15.87 -7.33
N GLU A 19 -5.21 -15.17 -7.61
CA GLU A 19 -5.19 -13.80 -8.11
C GLU A 19 -4.48 -12.79 -7.18
N CYS A 20 -4.73 -12.87 -5.89
CA CYS A 20 -4.11 -11.98 -4.91
C CYS A 20 -2.64 -12.35 -4.67
N ARG A 21 -2.29 -13.63 -4.80
CA ARG A 21 -0.90 -14.11 -4.76
C ARG A 21 -0.11 -13.58 -5.95
N ASP A 22 -0.69 -13.59 -7.15
CA ASP A 22 -0.05 -13.04 -8.35
C ASP A 22 0.17 -11.53 -8.24
N LEU A 23 -0.81 -10.81 -7.71
CA LEU A 23 -0.67 -9.38 -7.44
C LEU A 23 0.44 -9.10 -6.43
N LEU A 24 0.53 -9.89 -5.36
CA LEU A 24 1.60 -9.78 -4.36
C LEU A 24 2.97 -10.05 -4.99
N ASN A 25 3.11 -11.15 -5.73
CA ASN A 25 4.37 -11.51 -6.38
C ASN A 25 4.81 -10.44 -7.39
N TYR A 26 3.87 -9.90 -8.17
CA TYR A 26 4.13 -8.81 -9.08
C TYR A 26 4.62 -7.55 -8.35
N ALA A 27 3.92 -7.15 -7.29
CA ALA A 27 4.28 -5.98 -6.50
C ALA A 27 5.67 -6.13 -5.86
N SER A 28 5.96 -7.30 -5.27
CA SER A 28 7.27 -7.61 -4.70
C SER A 28 8.38 -7.54 -5.74
N LYS A 29 8.18 -8.15 -6.92
CA LYS A 29 9.17 -8.08 -8.01
C LYS A 29 9.45 -6.63 -8.43
N ARG A 30 8.43 -5.77 -8.51
CA ARG A 30 8.61 -4.34 -8.82
C ARG A 30 9.35 -3.57 -7.72
N LEU A 31 9.17 -3.96 -6.46
CA LEU A 31 9.91 -3.37 -5.34
C LEU A 31 11.38 -3.78 -5.38
N THR A 32 11.68 -5.06 -5.58
CA THR A 32 13.06 -5.57 -5.68
C THR A 32 13.86 -4.90 -6.79
N HIS A 33 13.22 -4.56 -7.91
CA HIS A 33 13.85 -3.86 -9.03
C HIS A 33 13.59 -2.36 -9.04
N CYS A 34 13.20 -1.77 -7.89
CA CYS A 34 12.94 -0.34 -7.84
C CYS A 34 14.25 0.44 -7.95
N LYS A 35 14.35 1.31 -8.97
CA LYS A 35 15.53 2.17 -9.18
C LYS A 35 15.83 3.12 -8.02
N PHE A 36 14.82 3.43 -7.19
CA PHE A 36 14.95 4.33 -6.06
C PHE A 36 15.32 3.60 -4.76
N GLY A 37 15.23 2.26 -4.72
CA GLY A 37 15.54 1.47 -3.53
C GLY A 37 14.81 1.95 -2.28
N GLU A 38 15.57 2.21 -1.21
CA GLU A 38 15.07 2.70 0.07
C GLU A 38 14.63 4.18 0.02
N LEU A 39 15.21 4.99 -0.87
CA LEU A 39 14.85 6.42 -1.04
C LEU A 39 13.57 6.63 -1.85
N LYS A 40 12.78 5.56 -2.01
CA LYS A 40 11.60 5.55 -2.87
C LYS A 40 10.44 6.34 -2.24
N PRO A 41 9.81 7.27 -2.97
CA PRO A 41 8.56 7.88 -2.51
C PRO A 41 7.41 6.86 -2.51
N THR A 42 6.27 7.23 -1.94
CA THR A 42 5.07 6.40 -2.06
C THR A 42 4.72 6.16 -3.53
N CYS A 43 4.26 4.96 -3.89
CA CYS A 43 4.00 4.60 -5.30
C CYS A 43 3.07 5.59 -6.02
N GLY A 44 2.10 6.17 -5.30
CA GLY A 44 1.17 7.17 -5.87
C GLY A 44 1.80 8.54 -6.15
N LYS A 45 2.97 8.84 -5.58
CA LYS A 45 3.77 10.06 -5.83
C LYS A 45 5.04 9.77 -6.63
N CYS A 46 5.21 8.53 -7.10
CA CYS A 46 6.41 8.12 -7.78
C CYS A 46 6.49 8.77 -9.17
N THR A 47 7.67 9.28 -9.52
CA THR A 47 7.89 9.95 -10.82
C THR A 47 8.07 8.98 -11.98
N VAL A 48 8.12 7.66 -11.71
CA VAL A 48 8.21 6.63 -12.75
C VAL A 48 7.02 5.71 -12.75
N HIS A 49 6.56 5.38 -13.95
CA HIS A 49 5.50 4.41 -14.17
C HIS A 49 6.09 3.00 -14.33
N CYS A 50 6.20 2.25 -13.22
CA CYS A 50 6.75 0.90 -13.22
C CYS A 50 5.70 -0.21 -13.15
N TYR A 51 4.43 0.14 -12.88
CA TYR A 51 3.32 -0.80 -12.85
C TYR A 51 2.67 -0.89 -14.24
N LYS A 52 2.21 -2.09 -14.63
CA LYS A 52 1.30 -2.20 -15.76
C LYS A 52 -0.04 -1.55 -15.37
N PRO A 53 -0.74 -0.86 -16.29
CA PRO A 53 -2.00 -0.17 -15.98
C PRO A 53 -3.02 -1.05 -15.25
N GLU A 54 -3.22 -2.29 -15.72
CA GLU A 54 -4.14 -3.26 -15.10
C GLU A 54 -3.73 -3.61 -13.65
N MET A 55 -2.45 -3.90 -13.43
CA MET A 55 -1.93 -4.22 -12.09
C MET A 55 -1.96 -3.00 -11.17
N GLN A 56 -1.83 -1.80 -11.73
CA GLN A 56 -1.97 -0.54 -10.99
C GLN A 56 -3.41 -0.36 -10.49
N GLN A 57 -4.41 -0.60 -11.32
CA GLN A 57 -5.81 -0.52 -10.90
C GLN A 57 -6.11 -1.51 -9.77
N ARG A 58 -5.68 -2.77 -9.94
CA ARG A 58 -5.86 -3.81 -8.92
C ARG A 58 -5.21 -3.45 -7.58
N ILE A 59 -3.99 -2.90 -7.58
CA ILE A 59 -3.36 -2.49 -6.32
C ILE A 59 -4.03 -1.25 -5.73
N ILE A 60 -4.53 -0.32 -6.53
CA ILE A 60 -5.30 0.84 -6.05
C ILE A 60 -6.58 0.38 -5.35
N GLU A 61 -7.31 -0.59 -5.90
CA GLU A 61 -8.50 -1.17 -5.28
C GLU A 61 -8.18 -1.81 -3.92
N VAL A 62 -7.12 -2.62 -3.87
CA VAL A 62 -6.62 -3.20 -2.62
C VAL A 62 -6.31 -2.10 -1.60
N MET A 63 -5.63 -1.03 -2.02
CA MET A 63 -5.25 0.07 -1.14
C MET A 63 -6.47 0.86 -0.64
N ARG A 64 -7.45 1.13 -1.51
CA ARG A 64 -8.72 1.80 -1.14
C ARG A 64 -9.54 0.98 -0.15
N TYR A 65 -9.57 -0.34 -0.32
CA TYR A 65 -10.27 -1.23 0.60
C TYR A 65 -9.53 -1.39 1.93
N ALA A 66 -8.22 -1.65 1.88
CA ALA A 66 -7.42 -1.98 3.04
C ALA A 66 -7.00 -0.76 3.87
N GLY A 67 -6.81 0.40 3.24
CA GLY A 67 -6.34 1.63 3.90
C GLY A 67 -7.18 2.05 5.10
N PRO A 68 -8.50 2.33 4.93
CA PRO A 68 -9.37 2.69 6.04
C PRO A 68 -9.46 1.59 7.10
N ARG A 69 -9.50 0.32 6.66
CA ARG A 69 -9.60 -0.84 7.57
C ARG A 69 -8.33 -1.09 8.38
N MET A 70 -7.16 -0.69 7.88
CA MET A 70 -5.91 -0.74 8.65
C MET A 70 -5.87 0.34 9.74
N LEU A 71 -6.47 1.51 9.50
CA LEU A 71 -6.56 2.57 10.51
C LEU A 71 -7.47 2.19 11.69
N LEU A 72 -8.50 1.37 11.44
CA LEU A 72 -9.40 0.87 12.49
C LEU A 72 -8.71 -0.05 13.51
N ASN A 73 -7.61 -0.71 13.15
CA ASN A 73 -6.85 -1.57 14.07
C ASN A 73 -5.88 -0.77 14.97
N HIS A 74 -5.57 0.47 14.62
CA HIS A 74 -4.70 1.36 15.40
C HIS A 74 -5.36 2.74 15.58
N PRO A 75 -6.49 2.81 16.30
CA PRO A 75 -7.29 4.04 16.40
C PRO A 75 -6.50 5.24 16.94
N ILE A 76 -5.55 5.00 17.86
CA ILE A 76 -4.71 6.04 18.47
C ILE A 76 -3.75 6.66 17.45
N ILE A 77 -3.15 5.84 16.57
CA ILE A 77 -2.21 6.30 15.53
C ILE A 77 -2.97 7.05 14.42
N ALA A 78 -4.18 6.59 14.07
CA ALA A 78 -5.04 7.25 13.11
C ALA A 78 -5.48 8.65 13.58
N ILE A 79 -5.87 8.80 14.85
CA ILE A 79 -6.22 10.11 15.43
C ILE A 79 -5.00 11.05 15.44
N ARG A 80 -3.82 10.54 15.82
CA ARG A 80 -2.57 11.34 15.79
C ARG A 80 -2.24 11.81 14.36
N HIS A 81 -2.35 10.94 13.36
CA HIS A 81 -2.12 11.31 11.96
C HIS A 81 -3.15 12.29 11.40
N LEU A 82 -4.42 12.22 11.83
CA LEU A 82 -5.44 13.19 11.44
C LEU A 82 -5.16 14.58 12.02
N ILE A 83 -4.71 14.65 13.28
CA ILE A 83 -4.29 15.90 13.92
C ILE A 83 -3.04 16.46 13.25
N ASP A 84 -2.06 15.59 12.93
CA ASP A 84 -0.85 15.99 12.20
C ASP A 84 -1.15 16.41 10.75
N GLY A 85 -2.17 15.82 10.11
CA GLY A 85 -2.64 16.21 8.78
C GLY A 85 -3.23 17.63 8.69
N PHE A 86 -3.71 18.18 9.81
CA PHE A 86 -4.12 19.59 9.91
C PHE A 86 -2.92 20.55 10.07
N LYS A 87 -1.72 20.05 10.41
CA LYS A 87 -0.46 20.82 10.38
C LYS A 87 0.36 20.44 9.15
N LYS A 88 0.21 21.25 8.09
CA LYS A 88 1.10 21.45 6.93
C LYS A 88 2.34 20.51 6.87
N SER A 89 2.33 19.59 5.90
CA SER A 89 3.45 18.91 5.25
C SER A 89 4.82 18.93 5.97
N TYR A 90 5.19 17.85 6.67
CA TYR A 90 6.58 17.59 7.05
C TYR A 90 7.17 16.51 6.13
N HIS A 91 7.87 16.96 5.10
CA HIS A 91 8.95 16.19 4.50
C HIS A 91 10.09 16.18 5.53
N ASP A 92 10.76 15.05 5.64
CA ASP A 92 12.05 14.84 6.30
C ASP A 92 12.01 14.16 7.68
N SER A 93 12.28 12.85 7.65
CA SER A 93 12.67 12.06 8.82
C SER A 93 13.81 11.12 8.40
N GLU A 94 14.90 11.70 7.90
CA GLU A 94 16.25 11.15 8.10
C GLU A 94 17.23 12.30 8.36
N ARG A 95 17.44 12.64 9.64
CA ARG A 95 18.68 13.20 10.24
C ARG A 95 18.36 14.04 11.48
N LYS A 96 18.41 13.41 12.65
CA LYS A 96 19.47 13.67 13.64
C LYS A 96 19.44 12.60 14.73
#